data_AF-A0A961MCE9-F1
#
_entry.id   AF-A0A961MCE9-F1
#
_cell.length_a   1.000
_cell.length_b   1.000
_cell.length_c   1.000
_cell.angle_alpha   90.00
_cell.angle_beta   90.00
_cell.angle_gamma   90.00
#
_symmetry.space_group_name_H-M   'P 1'
#
loop_
_entity.id
_entity.type
_entity.pdbx_description
1 polymer ?
#
loop_
_entity_poly.entity_id
_entity_poly.type
_entity_poly.pdbx_seq_one_letter_code
_entity_poly.pdbx_strand_id
1 'polypeptide(L)'
;AGIADRVMVMYGGQVVEQGPVREVFGNPAHPYTRALLRTMPKLHGEREDKLRVIEGQPPILARQPSACPFMARCVHAFDRCSQENPLRREIGDRHDVACHWDHRGATA
;
A
#
# COMPACT_ATOMS: atom_id res chain seq x y z
N ALA A 1 -3.68 -15.69 2.94
CA ALA A 1 -2.39 -16.28 2.51
C ALA A 1 -2.57 -17.79 2.50
N GLY A 2 -2.23 -18.50 1.42
CA GLY A 2 -2.42 -19.95 1.39
C GLY A 2 -2.48 -20.61 0.01
N ILE A 3 -2.52 -19.82 -1.07
CA ILE A 3 -2.54 -20.36 -2.45
C ILE A 3 -1.40 -19.78 -3.29
N ALA A 4 -1.14 -18.47 -3.16
CA ALA A 4 -0.11 -17.79 -3.94
C ALA A 4 1.23 -17.72 -3.18
N ASP A 5 2.33 -17.84 -3.92
CA ASP A 5 3.69 -17.61 -3.40
C ASP A 5 4.04 -16.11 -3.33
N ARG A 6 3.45 -15.33 -4.24
CA ARG A 6 3.68 -13.89 -4.38
C ARG A 6 2.36 -13.13 -4.48
N VAL A 7 2.38 -11.87 -4.06
CA VAL A 7 1.24 -10.96 -4.18
C VAL A 7 1.69 -9.66 -4.84
N MET A 8 0.78 -9.09 -5.62
CA MET A 8 0.92 -7.79 -6.25
C MET A 8 -0.27 -6.93 -5.79
N VAL A 9 0.01 -5.78 -5.23
CA VAL A 9 -0.99 -4.80 -4.83
C VAL A 9 -0.99 -3.68 -5.85
N MET A 10 -2.18 -3.40 -6.38
CA MET A 10 -2.37 -2.36 -7.39
C MET A 10 -3.25 -1.23 -6.85
N TYR A 11 -2.92 0.00 -7.24
CA TYR A 11 -3.75 1.17 -7.01
C TYR A 11 -3.57 2.17 -8.14
N GLY A 12 -4.67 2.76 -8.60
CA GLY A 12 -4.61 3.76 -9.66
C GLY A 12 -3.90 3.25 -10.93
N GLY A 13 -4.15 2.00 -11.31
CA GLY A 13 -3.52 1.38 -12.49
C GLY A 13 -2.03 1.06 -12.35
N GLN A 14 -1.44 1.24 -11.17
CA GLN A 14 -0.02 0.99 -10.92
C GLN A 14 0.20 -0.13 -9.91
N VAL A 15 1.27 -0.91 -10.09
CA VAL A 15 1.78 -1.81 -9.05
C VAL A 15 2.43 -0.95 -7.98
N VAL A 16 1.80 -0.89 -6.80
CA VAL A 16 2.27 -0.07 -5.69
C VAL A 16 3.13 -0.84 -4.70
N GLU A 17 2.96 -2.16 -4.65
CA GLU A 17 3.78 -3.05 -3.83
C GLU A 17 3.70 -4.48 -4.36
N GLN A 18 4.81 -5.21 -4.37
CA GLN A 18 4.85 -6.59 -4.81
C GLN A 18 5.93 -7.37 -4.05
N GLY A 19 5.65 -8.62 -3.70
CA GLY A 19 6.64 -9.48 -3.08
C GLY A 19 6.14 -10.86 -2.68
N PRO A 20 6.97 -11.68 -2.01
CA PRO A 20 6.51 -12.91 -1.38
C PRO A 20 5.36 -12.62 -0.41
N VAL A 21 4.37 -13.51 -0.35
CA VAL A 21 3.20 -13.31 0.52
C VAL A 21 3.60 -13.05 1.96
N ARG A 22 4.62 -13.75 2.47
CA ARG A 22 5.14 -13.56 3.84
C ARG A 22 5.65 -12.13 4.08
N GLU A 23 6.31 -11.52 3.11
CA GLU A 23 6.91 -10.19 3.25
C GLU A 23 5.84 -9.11 3.16
N VAL A 24 4.94 -9.20 2.18
CA VAL A 24 3.91 -8.17 1.99
C VAL A 24 2.87 -8.18 3.11
N PHE A 25 2.54 -9.36 3.66
CA PHE A 25 1.60 -9.46 4.78
C PHE A 25 2.26 -9.16 6.14
N GLY A 26 3.55 -9.51 6.32
CA GLY A 26 4.29 -9.29 7.57
C GLY A 26 4.87 -7.88 7.70
N ASN A 27 5.41 -7.35 6.61
CA ASN A 27 6.13 -6.08 6.53
C ASN A 27 5.58 -5.17 5.41
N PRO A 28 4.26 -4.87 5.37
CA PRO A 28 3.67 -4.05 4.32
C PRO A 28 4.29 -2.64 4.29
N ALA A 29 4.85 -2.26 3.14
CA ALA A 29 5.60 -1.02 2.98
C ALA A 29 4.74 0.13 2.46
N HIS A 30 3.83 -0.11 1.53
CA HIS A 30 3.00 0.95 0.98
C HIS A 30 1.85 1.30 1.97
N PRO A 31 1.58 2.58 2.24
CA PRO A 31 0.48 3.00 3.12
C PRO A 31 -0.89 2.43 2.70
N TYR A 32 -1.12 2.30 1.39
CA TYR A 32 -2.31 1.62 0.85
C TYR A 32 -2.39 0.13 1.24
N THR A 33 -1.30 -0.64 1.05
CA THR A 33 -1.24 -2.05 1.45
C THR A 33 -1.50 -2.21 2.95
N ARG A 34 -0.87 -1.36 3.76
CA ARG A 34 -1.11 -1.30 5.22
C ARG A 34 -2.58 -1.09 5.55
N ALA A 35 -3.21 -0.15 4.85
CA ALA A 35 -4.62 0.17 5.05
C ALA A 35 -5.51 -1.01 4.63
N LEU A 36 -5.27 -1.63 3.47
CA LEU A 36 -5.99 -2.82 3.02
C LEU A 36 -5.91 -3.96 4.05
N LEU A 37 -4.70 -4.28 4.53
CA LEU A 37 -4.54 -5.36 5.50
C LEU A 37 -5.26 -5.08 6.82
N ARG A 38 -5.35 -3.82 7.24
CA ARG A 38 -6.12 -3.39 8.42
C ARG A 38 -7.64 -3.49 8.23
N THR A 39 -8.14 -3.46 6.99
CA THR A 39 -9.57 -3.65 6.70
C THR A 39 -10.00 -5.11 6.68
N MET A 40 -9.06 -6.06 6.66
CA MET A 40 -9.39 -7.48 6.64
C MET A 40 -9.98 -7.92 7.99
N PRO A 41 -11.15 -8.56 8.01
CA PRO A 41 -11.73 -9.08 9.23
C PRO A 41 -10.84 -10.17 9.81
N LYS A 42 -10.70 -10.20 11.14
CA LYS A 42 -10.04 -11.30 11.84
C LYS A 42 -10.90 -12.56 11.70
N LEU A 43 -10.29 -13.68 11.32
CA LEU A 43 -10.96 -14.98 11.20
C LEU A 43 -11.29 -15.60 12.58
N HIS A 44 -10.57 -15.18 13.62
CA HIS A 44 -10.72 -15.65 14.99
C HIS A 44 -10.73 -14.47 15.96
N GLY A 45 -11.47 -14.61 17.06
CA GLY A 45 -11.64 -13.57 18.08
C GLY A 45 -12.98 -12.83 17.97
N GLU A 46 -13.19 -11.86 18.86
CA GLU A 46 -14.40 -11.03 18.84
C GLU A 46 -14.45 -10.20 17.55
N ARG A 47 -15.63 -10.23 16.92
CA ARG A 47 -15.91 -9.47 15.71
C ARG A 47 -15.94 -7.98 16.07
N GLU A 48 -15.14 -7.16 15.39
CA GLU A 48 -15.26 -5.70 15.53
C GLU A 48 -16.68 -5.26 15.08
N ASP A 49 -17.35 -4.41 15.87
CA ASP A 49 -18.70 -3.91 15.57
C ASP A 49 -18.77 -3.17 14.23
N LYS A 50 -17.65 -2.60 13.76
CA LYS A 50 -17.53 -1.92 12.47
C LYS A 50 -16.23 -2.30 11.77
N LEU A 51 -16.33 -2.58 10.47
CA LEU A 51 -15.16 -2.77 9.63
C LEU A 51 -14.42 -1.43 9.46
N ARG A 52 -13.10 -1.47 9.59
CA ARG A 52 -12.25 -0.33 9.23
C ARG A 52 -12.28 -0.15 7.72
N VAL A 53 -12.49 1.08 7.26
CA VAL A 53 -12.50 1.43 5.84
C VAL A 53 -11.40 2.43 5.53
N ILE A 54 -10.92 2.42 4.29
CA ILE A 54 -9.97 3.42 3.81
C ILE A 54 -10.79 4.62 3.35
N GLU A 55 -10.77 5.70 4.12
CA GLU A 55 -11.54 6.92 3.83
C GLU A 55 -11.21 7.52 2.45
N GLY A 56 -12.19 8.25 1.89
CA GLY A 56 -12.09 8.90 0.58
C GLY A 56 -12.34 7.98 -0.61
N GLN A 57 -12.45 8.59 -1.80
CA GLN A 57 -12.75 7.89 -3.05
C GLN A 57 -11.49 7.57 -3.85
N PRO A 58 -11.41 6.43 -4.56
CA PRO A 58 -10.35 6.18 -5.54
C PRO A 58 -10.29 7.28 -6.61
N PRO A 59 -9.10 7.60 -7.15
CA PRO A 59 -8.99 8.59 -8.21
C PRO A 59 -9.64 8.09 -9.50
N ILE A 60 -10.30 8.99 -10.23
CA ILE A 60 -10.72 8.74 -11.61
C ILE A 60 -9.53 8.97 -12.52
N LEU A 61 -9.14 7.93 -13.27
CA LEU A 61 -7.97 7.98 -14.14
C LEU A 61 -8.40 8.12 -15.59
N ALA A 62 -8.16 9.30 -16.17
CA ALA A 62 -8.28 9.54 -17.60
C ALA A 62 -6.93 9.40 -18.34
N ARG A 63 -5.80 9.48 -17.62
CA ARG A 63 -4.43 9.43 -18.13
C ARG A 63 -3.49 8.82 -17.11
N GLN A 64 -2.28 8.49 -17.53
CA GLN A 64 -1.23 7.99 -16.64
C GLN A 64 -0.92 9.01 -15.53
N PRO A 65 -0.80 8.60 -14.25
CA PRO A 65 -0.52 9.53 -13.16
C PRO A 65 0.86 10.17 -13.28
N SER A 66 0.94 11.49 -13.16
CA SER A 66 2.20 12.25 -13.06
C SER A 66 2.70 12.41 -11.62
N ALA A 67 1.83 12.16 -10.65
CA ALA A 67 2.07 12.24 -9.21
C ALA A 67 1.56 10.96 -8.52
N CYS A 68 1.84 10.79 -7.22
CA CYS A 68 1.38 9.63 -6.47
C CYS A 68 -0.17 9.54 -6.47
N PRO A 69 -0.79 8.50 -7.03
CA PRO A 69 -2.25 8.41 -7.13
C PRO A 69 -2.93 8.24 -5.75
N PHE A 70 -2.20 7.77 -4.74
CA PHE A 70 -2.73 7.53 -3.40
C PHE A 70 -2.61 8.73 -2.45
N MET A 71 -1.98 9.84 -2.86
CA MET A 71 -1.64 10.94 -1.94
C MET A 71 -2.83 11.50 -1.16
N ALA A 72 -4.00 11.62 -1.79
CA ALA A 72 -5.20 12.21 -1.19
C ALA A 72 -5.78 11.36 -0.04
N ARG A 73 -5.38 10.09 0.06
CA ARG A 73 -5.86 9.12 1.06
C ARG A 73 -4.72 8.57 1.92
N CYS A 74 -3.50 9.06 1.70
CA CYS A 74 -2.30 8.60 2.37
C CYS A 74 -2.03 9.42 3.62
N VAL A 75 -2.00 8.78 4.79
CA VAL A 75 -1.66 9.42 6.07
C VAL A 75 -0.18 9.82 6.18
N HIS A 76 0.65 9.39 5.22
CA HIS A 76 2.08 9.70 5.13
C HIS A 76 2.41 10.53 3.88
N ALA A 77 1.43 11.21 3.29
CA ALA A 77 1.68 12.10 2.14
C ALA A 77 2.52 13.32 2.55
N PHE A 78 3.43 13.73 1.67
CA PHE A 78 4.26 14.93 1.80
C PHE A 78 4.54 15.52 0.41
N ASP A 79 5.19 16.69 0.34
CA ASP A 79 5.34 17.50 -0.88
C ASP A 79 5.81 16.75 -2.13
N ARG A 80 6.71 15.78 -1.96
CA ARG A 80 7.21 14.98 -3.10
C ARG A 80 6.11 14.16 -3.77
N CYS A 81 5.13 13.69 -3.01
CA CYS A 81 4.02 12.87 -3.50
C CYS A 81 3.12 13.60 -4.50
N SER A 82 2.99 14.93 -4.40
CA SER A 82 2.20 15.74 -5.34
C SER A 82 2.97 16.18 -6.57
N GLN A 83 4.30 16.05 -6.55
CA GLN A 83 5.17 16.54 -7.63
C GLN A 83 5.56 15.44 -8.60
N GLU A 84 5.78 14.22 -8.11
CA GLU A 84 6.21 13.11 -8.94
C GLU A 84 5.62 11.76 -8.53
N ASN A 85 5.39 10.91 -9.53
CA ASN A 85 4.92 9.56 -9.35
C ASN A 85 6.07 8.65 -8.89
N PRO A 86 5.98 7.96 -7.73
CA PRO A 86 7.06 7.11 -7.27
C PRO A 86 7.34 5.96 -8.24
N LEU A 87 8.62 5.74 -8.54
CA LEU A 87 9.08 4.55 -9.24
C LEU A 87 9.18 3.38 -8.26
N ARG A 88 9.08 2.16 -8.80
CA ARG A 88 9.30 0.93 -8.02
C ARG A 88 10.75 0.85 -7.57
N ARG A 89 10.96 0.62 -6.28
CA ARG A 89 12.28 0.37 -5.67
C ARG A 89 12.23 -0.93 -4.88
N GLU A 90 13.30 -1.71 -4.98
CA GLU A 90 13.48 -2.90 -4.15
C GLU A 90 13.71 -2.47 -2.70
N ILE A 91 13.08 -3.18 -1.77
CA ILE A 91 13.20 -2.97 -0.33
C ILE A 91 13.62 -4.23 0.41
N GLY A 92 13.50 -5.42 -0.17
CA GLY A 92 13.92 -6.67 0.46
C GLY A 92 14.09 -7.80 -0.55
N ASP A 93 14.17 -9.05 -0.09
CA ASP A 93 14.24 -10.20 -0.99
C ASP A 93 12.98 -10.28 -1.86
N ARG A 94 13.11 -9.85 -3.13
CA ARG A 94 12.06 -9.84 -4.14
C ARG A 94 10.81 -9.08 -3.71
N HIS A 95 10.98 -8.08 -2.84
CA HIS A 95 9.93 -7.20 -2.34
C HIS A 95 10.24 -5.78 -2.77
N ASP A 96 9.34 -5.21 -3.55
CA ASP A 96 9.45 -3.86 -4.09
C ASP A 96 8.21 -3.03 -3.77
N VAL A 97 8.39 -1.71 -3.79
CA VAL A 97 7.36 -0.73 -3.49
C VAL A 97 7.51 0.50 -4.38
N ALA A 98 6.39 1.08 -4.83
CA ALA A 98 6.35 2.40 -5.45
C ALA A 98 5.87 3.43 -4.42
N CYS A 99 6.76 3.87 -3.53
CA CYS A 99 6.46 4.86 -2.51
C CYS A 99 7.68 5.72 -2.16
N HIS A 100 7.45 7.03 -2.00
CA HIS A 100 8.45 7.98 -1.51
C HIS A 100 8.66 7.91 0.00
N TRP A 101 7.63 7.50 0.75
CA TRP A 101 7.76 7.31 2.19
C TRP A 101 8.55 6.02 2.47
N ASP A 102 9.48 6.09 3.41
CA ASP A 102 10.18 4.92 3.90
C ASP A 102 9.53 4.37 5.16
N HIS A 103 8.84 3.25 5.02
CA HIS A 103 8.24 2.50 6.13
C HIS A 103 9.28 2.16 7.21
N ARG A 104 10.54 1.89 6.84
CA ARG A 104 11.57 1.43 7.78
C ARG A 104 12.16 2.54 8.64
N GLY A 105 12.02 3.80 8.21
CA GLY A 105 12.51 4.96 8.95
C GLY A 105 11.65 5.37 10.15
N ALA A 106 10.52 4.69 10.40
CA ALA A 106 9.57 5.06 11.46
C ALA A 106 9.84 4.40 12.83
N THR A 107 11.01 3.76 13.02
CA THR A 107 11.50 3.37 14.35
C THR A 107 12.60 4.34 14.78
N ALA A 108 12.18 5.45 15.37
CA ALA A 108 12.93 6.25 16.33
C ALA A 108 11.96 6.72 17.41
#